data_AF-A0A800LW71-F1
#
_entry.id   AF-A0A800LW71-F1
#
_cell.length_a   1.000
_cell.length_b   1.000
_cell.length_c   1.000
_cell.angle_alpha   90.00
_cell.angle_beta   90.00
_cell.angle_gamma   90.00
#
_symmetry.space_group_name_H-M   'P 1'
#
loop_
_entity.id
_entity.type
_entity.pdbx_description
1 polymer ?
#
loop_
_entity_poly.entity_id
_entity_poly.type
_entity_poly.pdbx_seq_one_letter_code
_entity_poly.pdbx_strand_id
1 'polypeptide(L)'
;MKLFALSIIAHAIWSSIKTLICNLRFIILREVFVITSRVDNPKGVTDFSYNRIIFDVSNGQTVSNEDRPVQDDMDFLGGIGRSFKILADYDIRDPFAPDAPLVINSGCFTGTQFMTGLRTYFSGYSPLKRTNSGNP
;
A
#
# COMPACT_ATOMS: atom_id res chain seq x y z
N MET A 1 42.86 18.97 -4.56
CA MET A 1 41.92 18.75 -5.69
C MET A 1 41.09 17.46 -5.61
N LYS A 2 41.37 16.47 -4.73
CA LYS A 2 40.57 15.22 -4.63
C LYS A 2 39.26 15.32 -3.82
N LEU A 3 39.13 16.27 -2.88
CA LEU A 3 37.90 16.42 -2.07
C LEU A 3 36.71 17.05 -2.82
N PHE A 4 36.96 17.90 -3.82
CA PHE A 4 35.90 18.55 -4.59
C PHE A 4 35.11 17.58 -5.48
N ALA A 5 35.79 16.55 -6.02
CA ALA A 5 35.15 15.55 -6.88
C ALA A 5 34.17 14.64 -6.12
N LEU A 6 34.47 14.27 -4.86
CA LEU A 6 33.56 13.46 -4.05
C LEU A 6 32.27 14.22 -3.67
N SER A 7 32.37 15.53 -3.42
CA SER A 7 31.21 16.37 -3.09
C SER A 7 30.21 16.47 -4.25
N ILE A 8 30.72 16.61 -5.48
CA ILE A 8 29.90 16.70 -6.69
C ILE A 8 29.22 15.36 -6.98
N ILE A 9 29.93 14.24 -6.80
CA ILE A 9 29.35 12.89 -6.97
C ILE A 9 28.29 12.62 -5.90
N ALA A 10 28.53 12.99 -4.64
CA ALA A 10 27.54 12.87 -3.57
C ALA A 10 26.29 13.74 -3.81
N HIS A 11 26.46 14.96 -4.33
CA HIS A 11 25.34 15.83 -4.72
C HIS A 11 24.56 15.28 -5.93
N ALA A 12 25.24 14.71 -6.93
CA ALA A 12 24.59 14.11 -8.09
C ALA A 12 23.82 12.84 -7.73
N ILE A 13 24.36 12.02 -6.81
CA ILE A 13 23.68 10.85 -6.25
C ILE A 13 22.49 11.29 -5.40
N TRP A 14 22.64 12.30 -4.54
CA TRP A 14 21.55 12.82 -3.72
C TRP A 14 20.45 13.49 -4.55
N SER A 15 20.82 14.20 -5.62
CA SER A 15 19.89 14.77 -6.59
C SER A 15 19.16 13.68 -7.37
N SER A 16 19.85 12.62 -7.81
CA SER A 16 19.23 11.47 -8.48
C SER A 16 18.31 10.69 -7.55
N ILE A 17 18.68 10.50 -6.28
CA ILE A 17 17.84 9.87 -5.25
C ILE A 17 16.63 10.76 -4.95
N LYS A 18 16.78 12.09 -4.86
CA LYS A 18 15.66 13.02 -4.73
C LYS A 18 14.73 12.94 -5.93
N THR A 19 15.25 12.92 -7.16
CA THR A 19 14.42 12.78 -8.36
C THR A 19 13.75 11.41 -8.44
N LEU A 20 14.40 10.35 -7.94
CA LEU A 20 13.81 9.01 -7.83
C LEU A 20 12.67 9.02 -6.80
N ILE A 21 12.89 9.57 -5.61
CA ILE A 21 11.87 9.67 -4.54
C ILE A 21 10.73 10.61 -4.94
N CYS A 22 11.00 11.68 -5.68
CA CYS A 22 10.00 12.66 -6.12
C CYS A 22 9.16 12.21 -7.33
N ASN A 23 9.62 11.22 -8.12
CA ASN A 23 8.86 10.68 -9.25
C ASN A 23 8.11 9.37 -8.95
N LEU A 24 8.31 8.76 -7.78
CA LEU A 24 7.43 7.67 -7.38
C LEU A 24 6.07 8.27 -6.99
N ARG A 25 5.12 8.21 -7.93
CA ARG A 25 3.70 8.40 -7.64
C ARG A 25 3.23 7.17 -6.87
N PHE A 26 3.49 7.17 -5.57
CA PHE A 26 2.91 6.18 -4.69
C PHE A 26 1.41 6.48 -4.58
N ILE A 27 0.54 5.52 -4.84
CA ILE A 27 -0.77 5.54 -4.21
C ILE A 27 -0.51 5.10 -2.78
N ILE A 28 -0.67 5.97 -1.78
CA ILE A 28 -0.52 5.57 -0.37
C ILE A 28 -1.92 5.32 0.18
N LEU A 29 -2.34 4.06 0.29
CA LEU A 29 -3.56 3.76 1.05
C LEU A 29 -3.25 3.94 2.54
N ARG A 30 -3.50 5.10 3.15
CA ARG A 30 -3.38 5.23 4.62
C ARG A 30 -4.65 4.68 5.25
N GLU A 31 -4.59 3.48 5.84
CA GLU A 31 -5.74 2.94 6.59
C GLU A 31 -5.53 3.09 8.10
N VAL A 32 -6.38 3.91 8.73
CA VAL A 32 -6.64 3.84 10.18
C VAL A 32 -7.77 2.83 10.33
N PHE A 33 -7.40 1.57 10.56
CA PHE A 33 -8.28 0.44 10.33
C PHE A 33 -9.03 0.03 11.61
N VAL A 34 -10.37 0.07 11.54
CA VAL A 34 -11.26 -0.63 12.45
C VAL A 34 -12.27 -1.35 11.56
N ILE A 35 -12.30 -2.69 11.59
CA ILE A 35 -13.42 -3.44 11.02
C ILE A 35 -14.62 -3.17 11.90
N THR A 36 -15.70 -2.67 11.32
CA THR A 36 -16.91 -2.30 12.05
C THR A 36 -18.05 -3.24 11.68
N SER A 37 -18.76 -3.75 12.68
CA SER A 37 -20.01 -4.45 12.43
C SER A 37 -21.05 -3.46 11.93
N ARG A 38 -21.79 -3.82 10.88
CA ARG A 38 -22.89 -3.03 10.32
C ARG A 38 -24.23 -3.39 10.95
N VAL A 39 -24.26 -4.43 11.79
CA VAL A 39 -25.45 -5.00 12.43
C VAL A 39 -25.17 -5.36 13.89
N ASP A 40 -26.21 -5.49 14.70
CA ASP A 40 -26.07 -5.76 16.14
C ASP A 40 -25.59 -7.20 16.44
N ASN A 41 -25.93 -8.16 15.57
CA ASN A 41 -25.60 -9.58 15.76
C ASN A 41 -25.01 -10.17 14.47
N PRO A 42 -23.72 -9.92 14.20
CA PRO A 42 -23.06 -10.39 12.97
C PRO A 42 -22.99 -11.92 12.95
N LYS A 43 -23.34 -12.51 11.81
CA LYS A 43 -23.36 -13.96 11.56
C LYS A 43 -22.33 -14.38 10.51
N GLY A 44 -21.86 -13.45 9.70
CA GLY A 44 -20.87 -13.70 8.66
C GLY A 44 -19.95 -12.50 8.43
N VAL A 45 -18.88 -12.73 7.65
CA VAL A 45 -17.89 -11.69 7.35
C VAL A 45 -18.48 -10.51 6.58
N THR A 46 -19.53 -10.73 5.79
CA THR A 46 -20.23 -9.70 5.01
C THR A 46 -21.04 -8.71 5.84
N ASP A 47 -21.26 -9.02 7.12
CA ASP A 47 -21.93 -8.13 8.07
C ASP A 47 -21.01 -7.01 8.56
N PHE A 48 -19.74 -7.05 8.17
CA PHE A 48 -18.74 -6.06 8.54
C PHE A 48 -18.44 -5.10 7.39
N SER A 49 -17.92 -3.94 7.74
CA SER A 49 -17.33 -2.99 6.80
C SER A 49 -15.92 -2.62 7.25
N TYR A 50 -15.18 -2.04 6.31
CA TYR A 50 -13.86 -1.52 6.55
C TYR A 50 -13.64 -0.21 5.80
N ASN A 51 -12.88 0.70 6.42
CA ASN A 51 -12.55 1.97 5.79
C ASN A 51 -11.41 1.79 4.79
N ARG A 52 -11.60 2.29 3.56
CA ARG A 52 -10.59 2.35 2.51
C ARG A 52 -10.34 3.79 2.11
N ILE A 53 -9.06 4.18 2.10
CA ILE A 53 -8.64 5.53 1.69
C ILE A 53 -7.74 5.41 0.46
N ILE A 54 -8.12 6.06 -0.63
CA ILE A 54 -7.26 6.24 -1.81
C ILE A 54 -6.64 7.63 -1.74
N PHE A 55 -5.31 7.69 -1.69
CA PHE A 55 -4.56 8.94 -1.65
C PHE A 55 -3.66 9.06 -2.89
N ASP A 56 -3.75 10.19 -3.57
CA ASP A 56 -2.86 10.55 -4.67
C ASP A 56 -1.71 11.39 -4.13
N VAL A 57 -0.52 10.79 -4.05
CA VAL A 57 0.69 11.47 -3.59
C VAL A 57 1.15 12.56 -4.55
N SER A 58 0.86 12.43 -5.85
CA SER A 58 1.27 13.42 -6.86
C SER A 58 0.63 14.79 -6.58
N ASN A 59 -0.64 14.77 -6.21
CA ASN A 59 -1.42 15.95 -5.90
C ASN A 59 -1.53 16.22 -4.39
N GLY A 60 -0.99 15.33 -3.56
CA GLY A 60 -1.02 15.43 -2.10
C GLY A 60 -2.44 15.42 -1.52
N GLN A 61 -3.38 14.72 -2.17
CA GLN A 61 -4.79 14.77 -1.82
C GLN A 61 -5.45 13.40 -1.69
N THR A 62 -6.45 13.33 -0.83
CA THR A 62 -7.33 12.16 -0.71
C THR A 62 -8.29 12.13 -1.90
N VAL A 63 -8.23 11.06 -2.68
CA VAL A 63 -9.12 10.81 -3.83
C VAL A 63 -10.45 10.23 -3.35
N SER A 64 -10.40 9.27 -2.42
CA SER A 64 -11.59 8.73 -1.78
C SER A 64 -11.31 8.28 -0.35
N ASN A 65 -12.36 8.30 0.47
CA ASN A 65 -12.38 7.76 1.81
C ASN A 65 -13.76 7.17 2.03
N GLU A 66 -13.85 5.85 1.95
CA GLU A 66 -15.12 5.14 1.89
C GLU A 66 -15.17 4.02 2.92
N ASP A 67 -16.31 3.87 3.57
CA ASP A 67 -16.62 2.65 4.30
C ASP A 67 -17.15 1.60 3.32
N ARG A 68 -16.41 0.50 3.17
CA ARG A 68 -16.67 -0.55 2.17
C ARG A 68 -17.17 -1.82 2.84
N PRO A 69 -18.27 -2.42 2.36
CA PRO A 69 -18.73 -3.70 2.88
C PRO A 69 -17.72 -4.80 2.53
N VAL A 70 -17.36 -5.61 3.53
CA VAL A 70 -16.57 -6.82 3.35
C VAL A 70 -17.30 -7.76 2.39
N GLN A 71 -16.62 -8.25 1.35
CA GLN A 71 -17.22 -9.19 0.40
C GLN A 71 -16.88 -10.65 0.71
N ASP A 72 -15.71 -10.90 1.27
CA ASP A 72 -15.18 -12.24 1.51
C ASP A 72 -14.19 -12.28 2.69
N ASP A 73 -13.68 -13.47 2.99
CA ASP A 73 -12.73 -13.70 4.07
C ASP A 73 -11.40 -12.94 3.87
N MET A 74 -10.98 -12.68 2.62
CA MET A 74 -9.76 -11.90 2.36
C MET A 74 -9.99 -10.43 2.73
N ASP A 75 -11.15 -9.89 2.39
CA ASP A 75 -11.56 -8.57 2.84
C ASP A 75 -11.72 -8.51 4.36
N PHE A 76 -12.16 -9.58 5.02
CA PHE A 76 -12.28 -9.59 6.48
C PHE A 76 -10.93 -9.71 7.18
N LEU A 77 -10.15 -10.75 6.87
CA LEU A 77 -8.87 -11.01 7.54
C LEU A 77 -7.87 -9.88 7.30
N GLY A 78 -7.90 -9.29 6.11
CA GLY A 78 -7.03 -8.20 5.72
C GLY A 78 -5.58 -8.64 5.53
N GLY A 79 -4.65 -7.79 5.95
CA GLY A 79 -3.23 -7.98 5.80
C GLY A 79 -2.80 -8.27 4.36
N ILE A 80 -1.89 -9.23 4.18
CA ILE A 80 -1.31 -9.54 2.88
C ILE A 80 -2.34 -10.11 1.88
N GLY A 81 -3.37 -10.83 2.34
CA GLY A 81 -4.38 -11.45 1.48
C GLY A 81 -5.19 -10.41 0.71
N ARG A 82 -5.74 -9.43 1.42
CA ARG A 82 -6.44 -8.31 0.78
C ARG A 82 -5.50 -7.46 -0.07
N SER A 83 -4.22 -7.32 0.30
CA SER A 83 -3.26 -6.62 -0.55
C SER A 83 -3.12 -7.29 -1.92
N PHE A 84 -3.01 -8.62 -1.97
CA PHE A 84 -2.96 -9.34 -3.24
C PHE A 84 -4.25 -9.19 -4.04
N LYS A 85 -5.41 -9.27 -3.38
CA LYS A 85 -6.71 -9.05 -4.01
C LYS A 85 -6.79 -7.67 -4.67
N ILE A 86 -6.37 -6.61 -3.97
CA ILE A 86 -6.34 -5.24 -4.51
C ILE A 86 -5.34 -5.13 -5.67
N LEU A 87 -4.13 -5.67 -5.52
CA LEU A 87 -3.09 -5.56 -6.54
C LEU A 87 -3.44 -6.32 -7.82
N ALA A 88 -4.19 -7.43 -7.72
CA ALA A 88 -4.61 -8.23 -8.86
C ALA A 88 -5.50 -7.46 -9.86
N ASP A 89 -6.15 -6.37 -9.42
CA ASP A 89 -6.98 -5.52 -10.28
C ASP A 89 -6.15 -4.54 -11.15
N TYR A 90 -4.82 -4.48 -10.96
CA TYR A 90 -3.95 -3.55 -11.69
C TYR A 90 -3.05 -4.31 -12.69
N ASP A 91 -3.03 -3.90 -13.95
CA ASP A 91 -2.06 -4.38 -14.94
C ASP A 91 -0.85 -3.44 -14.98
N ILE A 92 0.16 -3.75 -14.16
CA ILE A 92 1.39 -2.94 -14.05
C ILE A 92 2.56 -3.67 -14.71
N ARG A 93 3.15 -3.02 -15.71
CA ARG A 93 4.32 -3.53 -16.43
C ARG A 93 5.65 -2.96 -15.93
N ASP A 94 5.62 -1.76 -15.38
CA ASP A 94 6.78 -1.13 -14.76
C ASP A 94 6.48 -0.83 -13.28
N PRO A 95 7.23 -1.42 -12.33
CA PRO A 95 7.02 -1.19 -10.90
C PRO A 95 7.32 0.24 -10.46
N PHE A 96 8.00 1.05 -11.28
CA PHE A 96 8.19 2.48 -11.04
C PHE A 96 7.13 3.35 -11.71
N ALA A 97 6.18 2.73 -12.40
CA ALA A 97 5.19 3.45 -13.15
C ALA A 97 4.29 4.28 -12.21
N PRO A 98 3.84 5.44 -12.72
CA PRO A 98 3.02 6.37 -11.95
C PRO A 98 1.67 5.82 -11.47
N ASP A 99 1.20 4.74 -12.10
CA ASP A 99 -0.03 4.03 -11.83
C ASP A 99 0.17 2.81 -10.92
N ALA A 100 1.43 2.46 -10.59
CA ALA A 100 1.75 1.35 -9.72
C ALA A 100 1.31 1.66 -8.26
N PRO A 101 0.33 0.92 -7.71
CA PRO A 101 -0.18 1.23 -6.37
C PRO A 101 0.76 0.73 -5.26
N LEU A 102 0.78 1.45 -4.14
CA LEU A 102 1.30 0.97 -2.86
C LEU A 102 0.15 0.75 -1.88
N VAL A 103 -0.15 -0.51 -1.63
CA VAL A 103 -1.19 -0.91 -0.68
C VAL A 103 -0.56 -0.96 0.71
N ILE A 104 -1.09 -0.18 1.65
CA ILE A 104 -0.81 -0.35 3.08
C ILE A 104 -2.06 -0.92 3.69
N ASN A 105 -1.93 -2.08 4.34
CA ASN A 105 -3.06 -2.78 4.90
C ASN A 105 -2.73 -3.37 6.26
N SER A 106 -3.71 -3.39 7.15
CA SER A 106 -3.63 -4.03 8.45
C SER A 106 -4.51 -5.29 8.49
N GLY A 107 -4.25 -6.17 9.46
CA GLY A 107 -5.10 -7.34 9.67
C GLY A 107 -6.24 -7.03 10.63
N CYS A 108 -7.26 -7.89 10.65
CA CYS A 108 -8.39 -7.81 11.59
C CYS A 108 -7.98 -7.80 13.07
N PHE A 109 -6.81 -8.34 13.42
CA PHE A 109 -6.28 -8.33 14.80
C PHE A 109 -5.41 -7.12 15.13
N THR A 110 -5.07 -6.29 14.14
CA THR A 110 -4.22 -5.13 14.35
C THR A 110 -4.92 -4.10 15.23
N GLY A 111 -4.30 -3.69 16.35
CA GLY A 111 -4.89 -2.74 17.30
C GLY A 111 -5.77 -3.38 18.38
N THR A 112 -5.86 -4.71 18.42
CA THR A 112 -6.58 -5.45 19.47
C THR A 112 -5.64 -5.91 20.59
N GLN A 113 -6.19 -6.53 21.65
CA GLN A 113 -5.40 -7.12 22.75
C GLN A 113 -4.75 -8.47 22.38
N PHE A 114 -4.92 -8.95 21.14
CA PHE A 114 -4.29 -10.19 20.70
C PHE A 114 -2.76 -10.06 20.71
N MET A 115 -2.06 -11.04 21.27
CA MET A 115 -0.60 -11.01 21.31
C MET A 115 -0.04 -10.88 19.88
N THR A 116 0.86 -9.91 19.68
CA THR A 116 1.47 -9.56 18.38
C THR A 116 0.53 -8.95 17.34
N GLY A 117 -0.68 -8.52 17.72
CA GLY A 117 -1.66 -7.82 16.88
C GLY A 117 -1.30 -6.37 16.55
N LEU A 118 -0.08 -6.12 16.05
CA LEU A 118 0.40 -4.78 15.67
C LEU A 118 1.05 -4.76 14.29
N ARG A 119 0.72 -5.73 13.44
CA ARG A 119 1.32 -5.87 12.10
C ARG A 119 0.60 -5.00 11.08
N THR A 120 1.40 -4.38 10.22
CA THR A 120 0.96 -3.67 9.01
C THR A 120 1.78 -4.19 7.83
N TYR A 121 1.11 -4.36 6.71
CA TYR A 121 1.68 -4.89 5.48
C TYR A 121 1.77 -3.77 4.45
N PHE A 122 2.94 -3.63 3.85
CA PHE A 122 3.18 -2.77 2.70
C PHE A 122 3.35 -3.68 1.50
N SER A 123 2.57 -3.45 0.46
CA SER A 123 2.50 -4.34 -0.69
C SER A 123 2.44 -3.52 -1.98
N GLY A 124 3.20 -3.93 -2.97
CA GLY A 124 3.27 -3.28 -4.27
C GLY A 124 4.13 -4.12 -5.21
N TYR A 125 4.20 -3.70 -6.46
CA TYR A 125 5.01 -4.34 -7.48
C TYR A 125 6.50 -4.18 -7.17
N SER A 126 7.25 -5.29 -7.15
CA SER A 126 8.66 -5.24 -6.76
C SER A 126 9.53 -4.85 -7.96
N PRO A 127 10.43 -3.85 -7.83
CA PRO A 127 11.41 -3.58 -8.87
C PRO A 127 12.50 -4.65 -8.96
N LEU A 128 12.71 -5.41 -7.87
CA LEU A 128 13.78 -6.39 -7.74
C LEU A 128 13.34 -7.81 -8.12
N LYS A 129 12.11 -8.20 -7.72
CA LYS A 129 11.59 -9.54 -7.97
C LYS A 129 10.69 -9.47 -9.21
N ARG A 130 11.10 -10.15 -10.29
CA ARG A 130 10.35 -10.22 -11.55
C ARG A 130 10.14 -11.66 -11.96
N THR A 131 9.09 -11.89 -12.74
CA THR A 131 8.84 -13.15 -13.45
C THR A 131 9.85 -13.36 -14.58
N ASN A 132 9.96 -14.59 -15.08
CA ASN A 132 10.80 -14.90 -16.25
C ASN A 132 10.38 -14.14 -17.52
N SER A 133 9.09 -13.76 -17.62
CA SER A 133 8.56 -12.93 -18.71
C SER A 133 8.80 -11.43 -18.52
N GLY A 134 9.52 -11.03 -17.45
CA GLY A 134 9.90 -9.63 -17.18
C GLY A 134 8.84 -8.79 -16.49
N ASN A 135 7.64 -9.34 -16.25
CA ASN A 135 6.60 -8.66 -15.47
C ASN A 135 6.97 -8.66 -13.97
N PRO A 136 6.65 -7.58 -13.24
CA PRO A 136 6.89 -7.48 -11.81
C PRO A 136 6.01 -8.43 -10.96
#